data_AF-A0A7C5B7R2-F1
#
_entry.id   AF-A0A7C5B7R2-F1
#
_cell.length_a   1.000
_cell.length_b   1.000
_cell.length_c   1.000
_cell.angle_alpha   90.00
_cell.angle_beta   90.00
_cell.angle_gamma   90.00
#
_symmetry.space_group_name_H-M   'P 1'
#
loop_
_entity.id
_entity.type
_entity.pdbx_description
1 polymer ?
#
loop_
_entity_poly.entity_id
_entity_poly.type
_entity_poly.pdbx_seq_one_letter_code
_entity_poly.pdbx_strand_id
1 'polypeptide(L)'
;MIGDAGYGLVLVIIGLILRKTKFGYLAPVLTVAGIYTTIIGIFMFGEAFGMPFYNTAEELGHEELNWSMLLGVDIPRSITINGNEYNVFGIFNKMLNVQSTLALSIIIGIIHIDIGLVLGFINERKHHGTLKAFCGKIGWIVFEVGFLLGLATMFNISILGENTCMGSLAFILLSIGMIGYGEGGTAIIEIPGLISNILSYTRLVAVGLSKAGMAIAFNKIAFEMNILPGLENGDYGAVGVGILILIVGHTMIVLLGIIASGLHSLRLQYVEFFGKFYKGGGKNFNPFGYARKYTEV
;
A
#
# COMPACT_ATOMS: atom_id res chain seq x y z
N MET A 1 1.25 -1.12 2.61
CA MET A 1 1.59 -2.55 2.68
C MET A 1 1.75 -3.01 4.13
N ILE A 2 2.70 -2.47 4.91
CA ILE A 2 2.91 -2.91 6.30
C ILE A 2 1.79 -2.44 7.23
N GLY A 3 1.43 -1.14 7.16
CA GLY A 3 0.26 -0.51 7.79
C GLY A 3 -0.09 -1.04 9.18
N ASP A 4 0.82 -0.91 10.14
CA ASP A 4 0.66 -1.34 11.54
C ASP A 4 1.59 -0.46 12.40
N ALA A 5 1.05 0.08 13.49
CA ALA A 5 1.74 1.07 14.30
C ALA A 5 2.98 0.53 15.01
N GLY A 6 2.89 -0.69 15.56
CA GLY A 6 3.96 -1.34 16.30
C GLY A 6 5.14 -1.67 15.40
N TYR A 7 4.87 -2.31 14.26
CA TYR A 7 5.93 -2.59 13.28
C TYR A 7 6.52 -1.31 12.68
N GLY A 8 5.70 -0.25 12.48
CA GLY A 8 6.19 1.04 12.02
C GLY A 8 7.22 1.67 12.99
N LEU A 9 6.95 1.63 14.30
CA LEU A 9 7.88 2.12 15.32
C LEU A 9 9.18 1.31 15.34
N VAL A 10 9.09 -0.02 15.20
CA VAL A 10 10.27 -0.89 15.09
C VAL A 10 11.13 -0.49 13.88
N LEU A 11 10.52 -0.18 12.74
CA LEU A 11 11.25 0.29 11.55
C LEU A 11 11.93 1.63 11.77
N VAL A 12 11.29 2.57 12.47
CA VAL A 12 11.90 3.86 12.82
C VAL A 12 13.14 3.64 13.70
N ILE A 13 13.03 2.78 14.72
CA ILE A 13 14.15 2.45 15.61
C ILE A 13 15.30 1.81 14.83
N ILE A 14 15.00 0.81 13.98
CA ILE A 14 15.99 0.17 13.12
C ILE A 14 16.66 1.21 12.21
N GLY A 15 15.88 2.09 11.58
CA GLY A 15 16.40 3.17 10.73
C GLY A 15 17.36 4.10 11.48
N LEU A 16 17.00 4.53 12.70
CA LEU A 16 17.86 5.39 13.53
C LEU A 16 19.15 4.69 13.96
N ILE A 17 19.11 3.40 14.28
CA ILE A 17 20.30 2.59 14.61
C ILE A 17 21.21 2.46 13.38
N LEU A 18 20.64 2.16 12.21
CA LEU A 18 21.41 1.97 10.98
C LEU A 18 22.17 3.23 10.55
N ARG A 19 21.71 4.43 10.94
CA ARG A 19 22.33 5.71 10.58
C ARG A 19 23.81 5.80 11.00
N LYS A 20 24.21 5.12 12.08
CA LYS A 20 25.60 5.11 12.58
C LYS A 20 26.45 3.95 12.03
N THR A 21 25.90 3.15 11.12
CA THR A 21 26.57 1.95 10.58
C THR A 21 26.98 2.13 9.12
N LYS A 22 27.74 1.17 8.57
CA LYS A 22 28.09 1.09 7.15
C LYS A 22 26.87 1.09 6.19
N PHE A 23 25.68 0.77 6.68
CA PHE A 23 24.43 0.79 5.92
C PHE A 23 23.61 2.08 6.13
N GLY A 24 24.26 3.16 6.56
CA GLY A 24 23.61 4.45 6.84
C GLY A 24 22.82 5.05 5.67
N TYR A 25 23.12 4.65 4.42
CA TYR A 25 22.36 5.07 3.23
C TYR A 25 20.91 4.53 3.21
N LEU A 26 20.63 3.41 3.89
CA LEU A 26 19.28 2.85 4.00
C LEU A 26 18.46 3.50 5.13
N ALA A 27 19.12 4.16 6.08
CA ALA A 27 18.49 4.71 7.28
C ALA A 27 17.37 5.72 6.99
N PRO A 28 17.52 6.70 6.07
CA PRO A 28 16.44 7.64 5.75
C PRO A 28 15.21 6.92 5.17
N VAL A 29 15.44 5.94 4.28
CA VAL A 29 14.37 5.18 3.63
C VAL A 29 13.56 4.40 4.67
N LEU A 30 14.24 3.65 5.55
CA LEU A 30 13.56 2.89 6.61
C LEU A 30 12.85 3.80 7.63
N THR A 31 13.47 4.92 8.01
CA THR A 31 12.88 5.86 8.97
C THR A 31 11.62 6.48 8.42
N VAL A 32 11.64 6.99 7.19
CA VAL A 32 10.48 7.59 6.53
C VAL A 32 9.39 6.54 6.31
N ALA A 33 9.75 5.36 5.81
CA ALA A 33 8.80 4.25 5.65
C ALA A 33 8.17 3.84 6.99
N GLY A 34 8.95 3.81 8.08
CA GLY A 34 8.47 3.53 9.43
C GLY A 34 7.47 4.57 9.92
N ILE A 35 7.79 5.87 9.77
CA ILE A 35 6.88 6.97 10.15
C ILE A 35 5.54 6.86 9.41
N TYR A 36 5.55 6.71 8.09
CA TYR A 36 4.31 6.56 7.31
C TYR A 36 3.56 5.27 7.66
N THR A 37 4.28 4.18 7.95
CA THR A 37 3.69 2.92 8.41
C THR A 37 3.01 3.09 9.76
N THR A 38 3.59 3.86 10.68
CA THR A 38 2.98 4.17 11.98
C THR A 38 1.75 5.05 11.82
N ILE A 39 1.82 6.12 11.02
CA ILE A 39 0.67 7.01 10.78
C ILE A 39 -0.48 6.21 10.16
N ILE A 40 -0.23 5.46 9.09
CA ILE A 40 -1.25 4.62 8.45
C ILE A 40 -1.76 3.53 9.40
N GLY A 41 -0.86 2.92 10.19
CA GLY A 41 -1.21 1.90 11.17
C GLY A 41 -2.17 2.43 12.25
N ILE A 42 -1.94 3.65 12.76
CA ILE A 42 -2.78 4.28 13.78
C ILE A 42 -4.11 4.75 13.18
N PHE A 43 -4.06 5.53 12.10
CA PHE A 43 -5.26 6.20 11.59
C PHE A 43 -6.13 5.31 10.70
N MET A 44 -5.53 4.51 9.81
CA MET A 44 -6.31 3.69 8.88
C MET A 44 -6.75 2.37 9.49
N PHE A 45 -5.84 1.66 10.16
CA PHE A 45 -6.09 0.30 10.64
C PHE A 45 -6.33 0.21 12.15
N GLY A 46 -5.79 1.15 12.93
CA GLY A 46 -5.94 1.14 14.39
C GLY A 46 -5.32 -0.09 15.05
N GLU A 47 -4.21 -0.62 14.50
CA GLU A 47 -3.58 -1.86 14.96
C GLU A 47 -2.09 -1.67 15.30
N ALA A 48 -1.62 -2.38 16.31
CA ALA A 48 -0.20 -2.56 16.62
C ALA A 48 0.13 -4.03 16.85
N PHE A 49 1.20 -4.51 16.24
CA PHE A 49 1.62 -5.92 16.31
C PHE A 49 0.49 -6.91 15.97
N GLY A 50 -0.39 -6.53 15.04
CA GLY A 50 -1.54 -7.34 14.63
C GLY A 50 -2.65 -7.49 15.68
N MET A 51 -2.65 -6.67 16.73
CA MET A 51 -3.76 -6.55 17.69
C MET A 51 -4.39 -5.16 17.53
N PRO A 52 -5.74 -5.06 17.44
CA PRO A 52 -6.40 -3.77 17.34
C PRO A 52 -6.39 -3.05 18.70
N PHE A 53 -6.42 -1.71 18.65
CA PHE A 53 -6.46 -0.86 19.84
C PHE A 53 -7.85 -0.79 20.49
N TYR A 54 -8.88 -1.16 19.75
CA TYR A 54 -10.28 -1.08 20.17
C TYR A 54 -10.88 -2.48 20.35
N ASN A 55 -11.97 -2.58 21.10
CA ASN A 55 -12.67 -3.84 21.29
C ASN A 55 -13.46 -4.22 20.03
N THR A 56 -13.07 -5.31 19.38
CA THR A 56 -13.73 -5.87 18.18
C THR A 56 -14.83 -6.88 18.50
N ALA A 57 -15.12 -7.16 19.78
CA ALA A 57 -16.07 -8.20 20.20
C ALA A 57 -17.49 -8.01 19.63
N GLU A 58 -17.93 -6.75 19.44
CA GLU A 58 -19.26 -6.42 18.91
C GLU A 58 -19.36 -6.63 17.38
N GLU A 59 -18.24 -6.55 16.64
CA GLU A 59 -18.19 -6.75 15.17
C GLU A 59 -17.85 -8.20 14.78
N LEU A 60 -17.10 -8.95 15.59
CA LEU A 60 -16.64 -10.31 15.28
C LEU A 60 -17.46 -11.45 15.90
N GLY A 61 -18.25 -11.19 16.94
CA GLY A 61 -18.98 -12.24 17.68
C GLY A 61 -18.08 -13.19 18.49
N HIS A 62 -16.76 -12.93 18.52
CA HIS A 62 -15.76 -13.61 19.34
C HIS A 62 -14.75 -12.58 19.86
N GLU A 63 -14.24 -12.78 21.08
CA GLU A 63 -13.20 -11.93 21.66
C GLU A 63 -11.86 -12.18 20.95
N GLU A 64 -11.38 -11.20 20.18
CA GLU A 64 -9.98 -11.16 19.75
C GLU A 64 -9.11 -10.48 20.82
N LEU A 65 -7.84 -10.85 20.86
CA LEU A 65 -6.86 -10.27 21.78
C LEU A 65 -6.58 -8.81 21.41
N ASN A 66 -7.03 -7.89 22.27
CA ASN A 66 -7.02 -6.45 22.00
C ASN A 66 -6.07 -5.73 22.97
N TRP A 67 -5.45 -4.63 22.52
CA TRP A 67 -4.62 -3.81 23.41
C TRP A 67 -5.42 -3.19 24.57
N SER A 68 -6.71 -2.91 24.37
CA SER A 68 -7.60 -2.45 25.43
C SER A 68 -7.70 -3.48 26.58
N MET A 69 -7.75 -4.78 26.25
CA MET A 69 -7.75 -5.87 27.23
C MET A 69 -6.38 -6.07 27.89
N LEU A 70 -5.29 -5.95 27.12
CA LEU A 70 -3.93 -6.15 27.64
C LEU A 70 -3.41 -4.98 28.49
N LEU A 71 -3.76 -3.73 28.12
CA LEU A 71 -3.36 -2.52 28.83
C LEU A 71 -4.37 -2.08 29.90
N GLY A 72 -5.59 -2.64 29.88
CA GLY A 72 -6.68 -2.24 30.78
C GLY A 72 -7.15 -0.80 30.58
N VAL A 73 -6.84 -0.19 29.42
CA VAL A 73 -7.22 1.19 29.07
C VAL A 73 -8.00 1.15 27.76
N ASP A 74 -9.26 1.57 27.80
CA ASP A 74 -10.10 1.62 26.61
C ASP A 74 -9.77 2.85 25.76
N ILE A 75 -9.34 2.62 24.52
CA ILE A 75 -8.98 3.68 23.57
C ILE A 75 -10.21 3.91 22.68
N PRO A 76 -10.93 5.04 22.81
CA PRO A 76 -12.17 5.26 22.08
C PRO A 76 -11.92 5.34 20.56
N ARG A 77 -12.69 4.54 19.81
CA ARG A 77 -12.67 4.45 18.32
C ARG A 77 -13.27 5.68 17.66
N SER A 78 -14.30 6.27 18.27
CA SER A 78 -15.04 7.40 17.71
C SER A 78 -15.06 8.60 18.64
N ILE A 79 -14.97 9.79 18.05
CA ILE A 79 -15.30 11.04 18.76
C ILE A 79 -16.70 11.41 18.30
N THR A 80 -17.66 11.42 19.21
CA THR A 80 -19.02 11.88 18.92
C THR A 80 -19.01 13.41 18.86
N ILE A 81 -19.13 13.97 17.66
CA ILE A 81 -19.30 15.41 17.46
C ILE A 81 -20.73 15.61 16.93
N ASN A 82 -21.55 16.38 17.65
CA ASN A 82 -22.95 16.68 17.27
C ASN A 82 -23.83 15.44 17.00
N GLY A 83 -23.69 14.38 17.81
CA GLY A 83 -24.53 13.18 17.70
C GLY A 83 -24.19 12.24 16.55
N ASN A 84 -23.16 12.55 15.75
CA ASN A 84 -22.60 11.64 14.75
C ASN A 84 -21.29 11.05 15.27
N GLU A 85 -21.17 9.73 15.21
CA GLU A 85 -19.93 9.02 15.54
C GLU A 85 -18.94 9.11 14.37
N TYR A 86 -17.84 9.82 14.57
CA TYR A 86 -16.75 9.83 13.63
C TYR A 86 -15.69 8.85 14.09
N ASN A 87 -15.45 7.77 13.35
CA ASN A 87 -14.33 6.85 13.60
C ASN A 87 -13.01 7.60 13.37
N VAL A 88 -12.32 7.97 14.45
CA VAL A 88 -11.06 8.73 14.41
C VAL A 88 -9.85 7.79 14.32
N PHE A 89 -9.98 6.57 14.85
CA PHE A 89 -8.96 5.53 14.81
C PHE A 89 -9.54 4.23 14.23
N GLY A 90 -8.80 3.55 13.36
CA GLY A 90 -9.21 2.25 12.81
C GLY A 90 -10.42 2.32 11.87
N ILE A 91 -10.33 3.15 10.82
CA ILE A 91 -11.40 3.30 9.81
C ILE A 91 -11.70 1.96 9.11
N PHE A 92 -10.69 1.09 8.93
CA PHE A 92 -10.84 -0.22 8.31
C PHE A 92 -10.17 -1.33 9.13
N ASN A 93 -10.93 -2.35 9.51
CA ASN A 93 -10.33 -3.63 9.89
C ASN A 93 -9.84 -4.34 8.61
N LYS A 94 -8.53 -4.58 8.51
CA LYS A 94 -7.88 -5.12 7.30
C LYS A 94 -8.39 -6.52 6.93
N MET A 95 -8.79 -7.33 7.92
CA MET A 95 -9.26 -8.71 7.72
C MET A 95 -10.76 -8.80 7.42
N LEU A 96 -11.57 -7.91 7.98
CA LEU A 96 -13.02 -7.89 7.73
C LEU A 96 -13.37 -7.19 6.42
N ASN A 97 -12.71 -6.07 6.14
CA ASN A 97 -13.02 -5.21 4.98
C ASN A 97 -12.02 -5.42 3.84
N VAL A 98 -11.77 -6.68 3.45
CA VAL A 98 -10.82 -7.03 2.38
C VAL A 98 -11.23 -6.38 1.06
N GLN A 99 -12.52 -6.39 0.72
CA GLN A 99 -13.05 -5.79 -0.51
C GLN A 99 -12.79 -4.27 -0.56
N SER A 100 -13.08 -3.56 0.53
CA SER A 100 -12.85 -2.11 0.64
C SER A 100 -11.37 -1.77 0.60
N THR A 101 -10.52 -2.59 1.21
CA THR A 101 -9.05 -2.41 1.17
C THR A 101 -8.50 -2.67 -0.24
N LEU A 102 -9.06 -3.65 -0.96
CA LEU A 102 -8.75 -3.92 -2.36
C LEU A 102 -9.14 -2.74 -3.26
N ALA A 103 -10.36 -2.24 -3.10
CA ALA A 103 -10.84 -1.07 -3.83
C ALA A 103 -9.93 0.16 -3.60
N LEU A 104 -9.54 0.41 -2.34
CA LEU A 104 -8.59 1.48 -2.00
C LEU A 104 -7.24 1.30 -2.71
N SER A 105 -6.71 0.08 -2.78
CA SER A 105 -5.44 -0.16 -3.48
C SER A 105 -5.52 0.12 -4.98
N ILE A 106 -6.65 -0.19 -5.60
CA ILE A 106 -6.91 0.07 -7.02
C ILE A 106 -7.02 1.59 -7.23
N ILE A 107 -7.73 2.31 -6.37
CA ILE A 107 -7.83 3.77 -6.40
C ILE A 107 -6.44 4.43 -6.28
N ILE A 108 -5.61 3.98 -5.34
CA ILE A 108 -4.23 4.46 -5.20
C ILE A 108 -3.43 4.17 -6.48
N GLY A 109 -3.65 3.00 -7.10
CA GLY A 109 -3.01 2.63 -8.36
C GLY A 109 -3.36 3.53 -9.52
N ILE A 110 -4.66 3.81 -9.70
CA ILE A 110 -5.20 4.75 -10.70
C ILE A 110 -4.56 6.13 -10.52
N ILE A 111 -4.64 6.68 -9.31
CA ILE A 111 -4.06 8.01 -8.99
C ILE A 111 -2.55 8.03 -9.28
N HIS A 112 -1.81 6.98 -8.91
CA HIS A 112 -0.36 6.94 -9.14
C HIS A 112 0.00 6.83 -10.63
N ILE A 113 -0.75 6.05 -11.40
CA ILE A 113 -0.58 5.94 -12.85
C ILE A 113 -0.93 7.26 -13.55
N ASP A 114 -2.02 7.91 -13.15
CA ASP A 114 -2.44 9.22 -13.65
C ASP A 114 -1.36 10.27 -13.46
N ILE A 115 -0.74 10.34 -12.26
CA ILE A 115 0.40 11.23 -12.01
C ILE A 115 1.53 10.93 -13.00
N GLY A 116 1.81 9.66 -13.27
CA GLY A 116 2.81 9.25 -14.25
C GLY A 116 2.48 9.70 -15.68
N LEU A 117 1.21 9.60 -16.09
CA LEU A 117 0.72 10.06 -17.40
C LEU A 117 0.80 11.58 -17.53
N VAL A 118 0.49 12.33 -16.47
CA VAL A 118 0.62 13.79 -16.42
C VAL A 118 2.09 14.22 -16.57
N LEU A 119 3.01 13.55 -15.87
CA LEU A 119 4.44 13.79 -16.03
C LEU A 119 4.92 13.44 -17.45
N GLY A 120 4.39 12.37 -18.03
CA GLY A 120 4.65 11.98 -19.41
C GLY A 120 4.21 13.05 -20.41
N PHE A 121 3.03 13.65 -20.19
CA PHE A 121 2.53 14.76 -21.00
C PHE A 121 3.45 15.99 -20.93
N ILE A 122 3.91 16.36 -19.73
CA ILE A 122 4.83 17.49 -19.53
C ILE A 122 6.15 17.24 -20.27
N ASN A 123 6.65 16.01 -20.28
CA ASN A 123 7.89 15.64 -20.95
C ASN A 123 7.73 15.67 -22.49
N GLU A 124 6.68 15.06 -23.02
CA GLU A 124 6.43 14.96 -24.46
C GLU A 124 6.10 16.32 -25.10
N ARG A 125 5.45 17.23 -24.34
CA ARG A 125 5.17 18.60 -24.75
C ARG A 125 6.42 19.35 -25.19
N LYS A 126 7.59 19.05 -24.61
CA LYS A 126 8.85 19.73 -24.95
C LYS A 126 9.47 19.25 -26.26
N HIS A 127 9.07 18.09 -26.79
CA HIS A 127 9.79 17.44 -27.89
C HIS A 127 8.97 17.20 -29.16
N HIS A 128 7.67 16.92 -29.10
CA HIS A 128 6.89 16.44 -30.28
C HIS A 128 5.62 17.26 -30.61
N GLY A 129 5.43 18.42 -29.96
CA GLY A 129 4.28 19.31 -30.19
C GLY A 129 3.11 19.00 -29.26
N THR A 130 2.34 20.04 -28.92
CA THR A 130 1.32 20.01 -27.86
C THR A 130 0.15 19.08 -28.18
N LEU A 131 -0.28 19.01 -29.43
CA LEU A 131 -1.53 18.33 -29.81
C LEU A 131 -1.40 16.80 -29.86
N LYS A 132 -0.29 16.26 -30.36
CA LYS A 132 -0.01 14.81 -30.33
C LYS A 132 0.27 14.30 -28.92
N ALA A 133 1.04 15.06 -28.13
CA ALA A 133 1.29 14.75 -26.73
C ALA A 133 -0.01 14.74 -25.90
N PHE A 134 -0.91 15.70 -26.18
CA PHE A 134 -2.21 15.81 -25.51
C PHE A 134 -3.12 14.63 -25.85
N CYS A 135 -3.32 14.34 -27.14
CA CYS A 135 -4.17 13.22 -27.58
C CYS A 135 -3.64 11.86 -27.08
N GLY A 136 -2.32 11.66 -27.08
CA GLY A 136 -1.70 10.43 -26.59
C GLY A 136 -1.96 10.19 -25.10
N LYS A 137 -1.59 11.15 -24.24
CA LYS A 137 -1.63 10.97 -22.79
C LYS A 137 -3.03 11.11 -22.18
N ILE A 138 -3.88 11.98 -22.71
CA ILE A 138 -5.28 12.09 -22.26
C ILE A 138 -6.11 10.93 -22.79
N GLY A 139 -5.76 10.36 -23.94
CA GLY A 139 -6.39 9.13 -24.43
C GLY A 139 -6.32 8.01 -23.38
N TRP A 140 -5.18 7.85 -22.71
CA TRP A 140 -5.03 6.87 -21.63
C TRP A 140 -5.92 7.15 -20.40
N ILE A 141 -6.04 8.40 -19.98
CA ILE A 141 -6.91 8.80 -18.85
C ILE A 141 -8.39 8.56 -19.22
N VAL A 142 -8.78 8.92 -20.45
CA VAL A 142 -10.14 8.70 -20.96
C VAL A 142 -10.46 7.21 -21.05
N PHE A 143 -9.50 6.37 -21.44
CA PHE A 143 -9.64 4.91 -21.42
C PHE A 143 -9.91 4.42 -19.99
N GLU A 144 -9.14 4.89 -19.02
CA GLU A 144 -9.25 4.49 -17.61
C GLU A 144 -10.60 4.86 -17.01
N VAL A 145 -11.09 6.08 -17.26
CA VAL A 145 -12.44 6.51 -16.86
C VAL A 145 -13.53 5.67 -17.52
N GLY A 146 -13.40 5.39 -18.82
CA GLY A 146 -14.34 4.53 -19.55
C GLY A 146 -14.37 3.11 -19.00
N PHE A 147 -13.21 2.54 -18.68
CA PHE A 147 -13.06 1.21 -18.09
C PHE A 147 -13.68 1.12 -16.68
N LEU A 148 -13.42 2.11 -15.82
CA LEU A 148 -13.98 2.18 -14.47
C LEU A 148 -15.51 2.32 -14.50
N LEU A 149 -16.03 3.14 -15.41
CA LEU A 149 -17.46 3.33 -15.57
C LEU A 149 -18.14 2.04 -16.05
N GLY A 150 -17.51 1.34 -17.01
CA GLY A 150 -17.98 0.03 -17.47
C GLY A 150 -18.02 -0.99 -16.33
N LEU A 151 -16.95 -1.06 -15.54
CA LEU A 151 -16.89 -1.95 -14.38
C LEU A 151 -18.01 -1.63 -13.36
N ALA A 152 -18.22 -0.35 -13.06
CA ALA A 152 -19.24 0.10 -12.12
C ALA A 152 -20.67 -0.28 -12.55
N THR A 153 -20.96 -0.26 -13.86
CA THR A 153 -22.25 -0.74 -14.39
C THR A 153 -22.43 -2.25 -14.23
N MET A 154 -21.37 -3.04 -14.41
CA MET A 154 -21.44 -4.50 -14.23
C MET A 154 -21.74 -4.90 -12.78
N PHE A 155 -21.31 -4.09 -11.81
CA PHE A 155 -21.57 -4.31 -10.39
C PHE A 155 -22.89 -3.72 -9.88
N ASN A 156 -23.75 -3.19 -10.77
CA ASN A 156 -25.04 -2.58 -10.42
C ASN A 156 -24.93 -1.56 -9.26
N ILE A 157 -23.91 -0.70 -9.30
CA ILE A 157 -23.81 0.38 -8.32
C ILE A 157 -25.01 1.32 -8.54
N SER A 158 -25.90 1.40 -7.55
CA SER A 158 -27.22 2.05 -7.57
C SER A 158 -27.23 3.55 -7.92
N ILE A 159 -26.05 4.14 -8.10
CA ILE A 159 -25.82 5.56 -8.39
C ILE A 159 -25.78 5.83 -9.91
N LEU A 160 -25.72 4.80 -10.75
CA LEU A 160 -25.51 4.95 -12.20
C LEU A 160 -26.78 4.61 -12.98
N GLY A 161 -27.30 5.57 -13.76
CA GLY A 161 -28.47 5.37 -14.61
C GLY A 161 -28.21 4.38 -15.75
N GLU A 162 -29.27 3.77 -16.31
CA GLU A 162 -29.18 2.72 -17.34
C GLU A 162 -28.36 3.12 -18.58
N ASN A 163 -28.31 4.42 -18.92
CA ASN A 163 -27.54 4.96 -20.05
C ASN A 163 -26.02 4.99 -19.82
N THR A 164 -25.55 4.69 -18.61
CA THR A 164 -24.13 4.76 -18.24
C THR A 164 -23.30 3.71 -18.99
N CYS A 165 -23.89 2.56 -19.32
CA CYS A 165 -23.23 1.51 -20.10
C CYS A 165 -22.84 2.01 -21.50
N MET A 166 -23.75 2.70 -22.19
CA MET A 166 -23.46 3.30 -23.50
C MET A 166 -22.38 4.39 -23.40
N GLY A 167 -22.41 5.20 -22.32
CA GLY A 167 -21.38 6.19 -22.04
C GLY A 167 -19.99 5.56 -21.87
N SER A 168 -19.89 4.45 -21.14
CA SER A 168 -18.62 3.75 -20.94
C SER A 168 -18.01 3.25 -22.25
N LEU A 169 -18.84 2.67 -23.13
CA LEU A 169 -18.40 2.19 -24.44
C LEU A 169 -17.95 3.35 -25.34
N ALA A 170 -18.67 4.48 -25.31
CA ALA A 170 -18.30 5.67 -26.06
C ALA A 170 -16.93 6.23 -25.63
N PHE A 171 -16.66 6.29 -24.32
CA PHE A 171 -15.35 6.72 -23.80
C PHE A 171 -14.22 5.77 -24.20
N ILE A 172 -14.45 4.45 -24.15
CA ILE A 172 -13.46 3.47 -24.57
C ILE A 172 -13.15 3.63 -26.07
N LEU A 173 -14.17 3.73 -26.93
CA LEU A 173 -13.96 3.92 -28.37
C LEU A 173 -13.25 5.23 -28.70
N LEU A 174 -13.63 6.32 -28.03
CA LEU A 174 -12.97 7.62 -28.15
C LEU A 174 -11.49 7.52 -27.75
N SER A 175 -11.19 6.85 -26.65
CA SER A 175 -9.83 6.69 -26.14
C SER A 175 -8.92 5.95 -27.13
N ILE A 176 -9.42 4.89 -27.76
CA ILE A 176 -8.66 4.10 -28.75
C ILE A 176 -8.27 4.99 -29.94
N GLY A 177 -9.20 5.83 -30.42
CA GLY A 177 -8.93 6.79 -31.49
C GLY A 177 -7.89 7.85 -31.10
N MET A 178 -7.98 8.38 -29.87
CA MET A 178 -7.03 9.37 -29.35
C MET A 178 -5.62 8.79 -29.17
N ILE A 179 -5.52 7.58 -28.60
CA ILE A 179 -4.25 6.87 -28.41
C ILE A 179 -3.62 6.57 -29.78
N GLY A 180 -4.40 6.06 -30.73
CA GLY A 180 -3.93 5.75 -32.08
C GLY A 180 -3.39 6.96 -32.83
N TYR A 181 -4.01 8.13 -32.68
CA TYR A 181 -3.53 9.38 -33.29
C TYR A 181 -2.31 9.98 -32.57
N GLY A 182 -2.26 9.91 -31.24
CA GLY A 182 -1.24 10.54 -30.42
C GLY A 182 0.07 9.76 -30.33
N GLU A 183 -0.01 8.46 -30.03
CA GLU A 183 1.15 7.59 -29.79
C GLU A 183 1.37 6.56 -30.91
N GLY A 184 0.45 6.48 -31.86
CA GLY A 184 0.50 5.56 -33.00
C GLY A 184 -0.22 4.24 -32.74
N GLY A 185 -0.36 3.42 -33.79
CA GLY A 185 -1.10 2.15 -33.72
C GLY A 185 -0.48 1.10 -32.78
N THR A 186 0.82 1.17 -32.51
CA THR A 186 1.49 0.27 -31.55
C THR A 186 1.00 0.48 -30.13
N ALA A 187 0.60 1.70 -29.77
CA ALA A 187 0.10 2.02 -28.44
C ALA A 187 -1.24 1.33 -28.13
N ILE A 188 -2.05 1.00 -29.15
CA ILE A 188 -3.32 0.26 -28.94
C ILE A 188 -3.05 -1.14 -28.38
N ILE A 189 -1.93 -1.77 -28.76
CA ILE A 189 -1.53 -3.10 -28.28
C ILE A 189 -1.14 -3.05 -26.79
N GLU A 190 -0.81 -1.88 -26.26
CA GLU A 190 -0.42 -1.69 -24.85
C GLU A 190 -1.61 -1.52 -23.90
N ILE A 191 -2.85 -1.43 -24.42
CA ILE A 191 -4.08 -1.26 -23.62
C ILE A 191 -4.23 -2.35 -22.54
N PRO A 192 -4.07 -3.66 -22.83
CA PRO A 192 -4.09 -4.69 -21.80
C PRO A 192 -3.00 -4.49 -20.73
N GLY A 193 -1.87 -3.89 -21.11
CA GLY A 193 -0.80 -3.52 -20.19
C GLY A 193 -1.22 -2.46 -19.16
N LEU A 194 -2.06 -1.49 -19.53
CA LEU A 194 -2.61 -0.52 -18.58
C LEU A 194 -3.46 -1.21 -17.51
N ILE A 195 -4.36 -2.11 -17.92
CA ILE A 195 -5.19 -2.89 -16.99
C ILE A 195 -4.30 -3.75 -16.07
N SER A 196 -3.27 -4.40 -16.63
CA SER A 196 -2.30 -5.18 -15.86
C SER A 196 -1.54 -4.33 -14.82
N ASN A 197 -1.21 -3.09 -15.16
CA ASN A 197 -0.55 -2.15 -14.25
C ASN A 197 -1.48 -1.74 -13.10
N ILE A 198 -2.76 -1.43 -13.36
CA ILE A 198 -3.74 -1.11 -12.32
C ILE A 198 -3.94 -2.32 -11.40
N LEU A 199 -4.15 -3.51 -11.97
CA LEU A 199 -4.32 -4.75 -11.21
C LEU A 199 -3.07 -5.12 -10.40
N SER A 200 -1.88 -4.67 -10.80
CA SER A 200 -0.65 -4.91 -10.04
C SER A 200 -0.65 -4.25 -8.65
N TYR A 201 -1.50 -3.24 -8.41
CA TYR A 201 -1.67 -2.60 -7.10
C TYR A 201 -2.45 -3.45 -6.09
N THR A 202 -3.19 -4.47 -6.53
CA THR A 202 -3.82 -5.47 -5.64
C THR A 202 -2.79 -6.13 -4.71
N ARG A 203 -1.52 -6.16 -5.15
CA ARG A 203 -0.37 -6.62 -4.37
C ARG A 203 -0.18 -5.85 -3.06
N LEU A 204 -0.56 -4.57 -3.01
CA LEU A 204 -0.50 -3.77 -1.79
C LEU A 204 -1.34 -4.40 -0.67
N VAL A 205 -2.51 -4.93 -1.02
CA VAL A 205 -3.44 -5.59 -0.10
C VAL A 205 -2.99 -7.00 0.19
N ALA A 206 -2.63 -7.79 -0.82
CA ALA A 206 -2.19 -9.17 -0.63
C ALA A 206 -1.05 -9.28 0.41
N VAL A 207 -0.06 -8.40 0.32
CA VAL A 207 1.09 -8.39 1.23
C VAL A 207 0.69 -7.86 2.61
N GLY A 208 -0.18 -6.86 2.68
CA GLY A 208 -0.67 -6.35 3.96
C GLY A 208 -1.52 -7.37 4.71
N LEU A 209 -2.41 -8.07 4.01
CA LEU A 209 -3.31 -9.08 4.54
C LEU A 209 -2.54 -10.32 5.00
N SER A 210 -1.58 -10.80 4.21
CA SER A 210 -0.70 -11.91 4.59
C SER A 210 0.05 -11.61 5.89
N LYS A 211 0.56 -10.39 6.03
CA LYS A 211 1.24 -9.93 7.25
C LYS A 211 0.30 -9.88 8.46
N ALA A 212 -0.90 -9.31 8.29
CA ALA A 212 -1.89 -9.22 9.37
C ALA A 212 -2.36 -10.61 9.81
N GLY A 213 -2.65 -11.51 8.86
CA GLY A 213 -3.02 -12.90 9.16
C GLY A 213 -1.91 -13.66 9.90
N MET A 214 -0.63 -13.47 9.52
CA MET A 214 0.49 -14.05 10.25
C MET A 214 0.60 -13.52 11.69
N ALA A 215 0.40 -12.21 11.89
CA ALA A 215 0.46 -11.61 13.21
C ALA A 215 -0.65 -12.15 14.12
N ILE A 216 -1.88 -12.23 13.61
CA ILE A 216 -3.02 -12.82 14.33
C ILE A 216 -2.73 -14.29 14.69
N ALA A 217 -2.22 -15.08 13.74
CA ALA A 217 -1.89 -16.48 13.98
C ALA A 217 -0.82 -16.66 15.07
N PHE A 218 0.27 -15.88 15.03
CA PHE A 218 1.31 -15.97 16.06
C PHE A 218 0.81 -15.48 17.43
N ASN A 219 0.02 -14.42 17.47
CA ASN A 219 -0.59 -13.92 18.70
C ASN A 219 -1.51 -14.97 19.32
N LYS A 220 -2.37 -15.61 18.52
CA LYS A 220 -3.25 -16.68 18.96
C LYS A 220 -2.48 -17.88 19.51
N ILE A 221 -1.46 -18.34 18.79
CA ILE A 221 -0.65 -19.48 19.26
C ILE A 221 0.10 -19.11 20.54
N ALA A 222 0.66 -17.90 20.64
CA ALA A 222 1.43 -17.50 21.81
C ALA A 222 0.55 -17.24 23.04
N PHE A 223 -0.49 -16.42 22.91
CA PHE A 223 -1.31 -16.00 24.04
C PHE A 223 -2.37 -17.05 24.38
N GLU A 224 -3.29 -17.37 23.46
CA GLU A 224 -4.43 -18.23 23.75
C GLU A 224 -4.01 -19.69 24.00
N MET A 225 -3.03 -20.21 23.26
CA MET A 225 -2.67 -21.64 23.35
C MET A 225 -1.54 -21.94 24.35
N ASN A 226 -0.71 -20.95 24.71
CA ASN A 226 0.48 -21.18 25.53
C ASN A 226 0.52 -20.31 26.80
N ILE A 227 0.57 -18.98 26.67
CA ILE A 227 0.80 -18.08 27.82
C ILE A 227 -0.37 -18.08 28.79
N LEU A 228 -1.62 -17.92 28.31
CA LEU A 228 -2.80 -17.86 29.18
C LEU A 228 -3.02 -19.21 29.91
N PRO A 229 -3.13 -20.36 29.21
CA PRO A 229 -3.26 -21.66 29.89
C PRO A 229 -2.06 -22.01 30.76
N GLY A 230 -0.84 -21.63 30.36
CA GLY A 230 0.36 -21.87 31.14
C GLY A 230 0.37 -21.09 32.45
N LEU A 231 -0.13 -19.85 32.44
CA LEU A 231 -0.24 -19.05 33.65
C LEU A 231 -1.32 -19.57 34.62
N GLU A 232 -2.46 -20.02 34.08
CA GLU A 232 -3.55 -20.62 34.87
C GLU A 232 -3.14 -21.95 35.52
N ASN A 233 -2.41 -22.79 34.79
CA ASN A 233 -1.97 -24.11 35.26
C ASN A 233 -0.64 -24.09 36.02
N GLY A 234 0.02 -22.93 36.13
CA GLY A 234 1.36 -22.80 36.73
C GLY A 234 2.48 -23.46 35.92
N ASP A 235 2.25 -23.74 34.63
CA ASP A 235 3.24 -24.31 33.71
C ASP A 235 4.09 -23.19 33.08
N TYR A 236 5.20 -22.86 33.75
CA TYR A 236 6.18 -21.90 33.24
C TYR A 236 6.86 -22.35 31.94
N GLY A 237 6.82 -23.65 31.60
CA GLY A 237 7.35 -24.18 30.35
C GLY A 237 6.53 -23.71 29.15
N ALA A 238 5.20 -23.86 29.23
CA ALA A 238 4.26 -23.36 28.22
C ALA A 238 4.38 -21.84 28.03
N VAL A 239 4.50 -21.08 29.13
CA VAL A 239 4.71 -19.62 29.07
C VAL A 239 6.01 -19.28 28.33
N GLY A 240 7.10 -19.97 28.62
CA GLY A 240 8.38 -19.78 27.95
C GLY A 240 8.32 -20.04 26.44
N VAL A 241 7.62 -21.11 26.03
CA VAL A 241 7.38 -21.42 24.61
C VAL A 241 6.56 -20.33 23.93
N GLY A 242 5.50 -19.84 24.57
CA GLY A 242 4.69 -18.75 24.03
C GLY A 242 5.49 -17.45 23.81
N ILE A 243 6.36 -17.07 24.76
CA ILE A 243 7.24 -15.89 24.62
C ILE A 243 8.22 -16.08 23.45
N LEU A 244 8.81 -17.27 23.32
CA LEU A 244 9.70 -17.59 22.20
C LEU A 244 8.97 -17.43 20.85
N ILE A 245 7.73 -17.93 20.75
CA ILE A 245 6.91 -17.80 19.55
C ILE A 245 6.62 -16.34 19.23
N LEU A 246 6.33 -15.48 20.22
CA LEU A 246 6.16 -14.04 19.99
C LEU A 246 7.44 -13.41 19.43
N ILE A 247 8.59 -13.66 20.05
CA ILE A 247 9.86 -13.05 19.62
C ILE A 247 10.19 -13.48 18.19
N VAL A 248 10.14 -14.78 17.91
CA VAL A 248 10.49 -15.33 16.60
C VAL A 248 9.47 -14.90 15.53
N GLY A 249 8.17 -15.02 15.82
CA GLY A 249 7.09 -14.69 14.89
C GLY A 249 7.10 -13.22 14.51
N HIS A 250 7.19 -12.32 15.49
CA HIS A 250 7.21 -10.87 15.22
C HIS A 250 8.50 -10.43 14.52
N THR A 251 9.65 -11.02 14.86
CA THR A 251 10.91 -10.77 14.16
C THR A 251 10.80 -11.17 12.68
N MET A 252 10.22 -12.35 12.41
CA MET A 252 9.99 -12.82 11.04
C MET A 252 9.06 -11.88 10.27
N ILE A 253 7.98 -11.41 10.91
CA ILE A 253 7.04 -10.46 10.29
C ILE A 253 7.73 -9.14 9.95
N VAL A 254 8.58 -8.60 10.82
CA VAL A 254 9.36 -7.39 10.53
C VAL A 254 10.28 -7.61 9.34
N LEU A 255 11.05 -8.70 9.34
CA LEU A 255 12.01 -9.00 8.26
C LEU A 255 11.32 -9.18 6.91
N LEU A 256 10.28 -10.03 6.85
CA LEU A 256 9.49 -10.24 5.64
C LEU A 256 8.75 -8.98 5.22
N GLY A 257 8.26 -8.20 6.19
CA GLY A 257 7.61 -6.93 5.96
C GLY A 257 8.52 -5.95 5.24
N ILE A 258 9.77 -5.77 5.70
CA ILE A 258 10.76 -4.89 5.06
C ILE A 258 11.06 -5.36 3.63
N ILE A 259 11.39 -6.64 3.46
CA ILE A 259 11.82 -7.17 2.16
C ILE A 259 10.67 -7.16 1.15
N ALA A 260 9.52 -7.72 1.52
CA ALA A 260 8.38 -7.83 0.62
C ALA A 260 7.83 -6.44 0.25
N SER A 261 7.63 -5.56 1.24
CA SER A 261 7.12 -4.21 0.95
C SER A 261 8.12 -3.36 0.16
N GLY A 262 9.42 -3.50 0.44
CA GLY A 262 10.48 -2.83 -0.30
C GLY A 262 10.52 -3.25 -1.76
N LEU A 263 10.61 -4.56 -2.05
CA LEU A 263 10.67 -5.08 -3.41
C LEU A 263 9.41 -4.76 -4.21
N HIS A 264 8.24 -4.85 -3.59
CA HIS A 264 6.98 -4.52 -4.27
C HIS A 264 6.81 -3.02 -4.49
N SER A 265 7.23 -2.17 -3.56
CA SER A 265 7.22 -0.72 -3.78
C SER A 265 8.19 -0.32 -4.89
N LEU A 266 9.37 -0.95 -4.97
CA LEU A 266 10.31 -0.74 -6.07
C LEU A 266 9.68 -1.13 -7.40
N ARG A 267 9.01 -2.29 -7.46
CA ARG A 267 8.29 -2.69 -8.68
C ARG A 267 7.33 -1.60 -9.13
N LEU A 268 6.40 -1.18 -8.24
CA LEU A 268 5.40 -0.14 -8.52
C LEU A 268 6.03 1.16 -9.06
N GLN A 269 7.21 1.53 -8.57
CA GLN A 269 7.97 2.70 -9.05
C GLN A 269 8.61 2.45 -10.43
N TYR A 270 9.36 1.36 -10.59
CA TYR A 270 10.18 1.12 -11.79
C TYR A 270 9.37 0.64 -13.00
N VAL A 271 8.38 -0.22 -12.78
CA VAL A 271 7.63 -0.85 -13.87
C VAL A 271 6.34 -0.08 -14.14
N GLU A 272 5.52 0.10 -13.11
CA GLU A 272 4.18 0.68 -13.29
C GLU A 272 4.22 2.23 -13.44
N PHE A 273 5.10 2.95 -12.72
CA PHE A 273 5.19 4.42 -12.75
C PHE A 273 6.20 4.97 -13.77
N PHE A 274 7.48 4.60 -13.70
CA PHE A 274 8.52 5.14 -14.59
C PHE A 274 8.25 4.82 -16.07
N GLY A 275 7.64 3.68 -16.36
CA GLY A 275 7.24 3.32 -17.73
C GLY A 275 6.30 4.32 -18.41
N LYS A 276 5.64 5.23 -17.66
CA LYS A 276 4.68 6.19 -18.21
C LYS A 276 5.31 7.48 -18.73
N PHE A 277 6.50 7.86 -18.23
CA PHE A 277 7.13 9.15 -18.57
C PHE A 277 8.63 9.09 -18.83
N TYR A 278 9.32 8.07 -18.31
CA TYR A 278 10.77 7.97 -18.38
C TYR A 278 11.20 7.27 -19.68
N LYS A 279 11.96 7.99 -20.51
CA LYS A 279 12.65 7.42 -21.68
C LYS A 279 14.12 7.19 -21.32
N GLY A 280 14.61 5.97 -21.50
CA GLY A 280 16.02 5.62 -21.28
C GLY A 280 16.96 6.16 -22.35
N GLY A 281 18.27 5.93 -22.19
CA GLY A 281 19.29 6.26 -23.21
C GLY A 281 20.00 7.60 -23.05
N GLY A 282 19.83 8.28 -21.91
CA GLY A 282 20.60 9.48 -21.59
C GLY A 282 22.09 9.19 -21.35
N LYS A 283 22.94 10.21 -21.46
CA LYS A 283 24.36 10.14 -21.12
C LYS A 283 24.54 10.51 -19.64
N ASN A 284 25.19 9.64 -18.87
CA ASN A 284 25.54 9.94 -17.48
C ASN A 284 26.37 11.23 -17.41
N PHE A 285 25.99 12.12 -16.50
CA PHE A 285 26.77 13.32 -16.23
C PHE A 285 28.12 12.90 -15.63
N ASN A 286 29.20 13.17 -16.38
CA ASN A 286 30.55 13.00 -15.89
C ASN A 286 31.12 14.39 -15.61
N PRO A 287 31.18 14.83 -14.34
CA PRO A 287 31.72 16.15 -14.03
C PRO A 287 33.20 16.22 -14.43
N PHE A 288 33.63 17.40 -14.87
CA PHE A 288 35.06 17.66 -15.05
C PHE A 288 35.73 17.71 -13.66
N GLY A 289 36.51 16.68 -13.33
CA GLY A 289 37.18 16.58 -12.04
C GLY A 289 37.94 15.26 -11.87
N TYR A 290 38.76 15.19 -10.82
CA TYR A 290 39.52 13.99 -10.47
C TYR A 290 38.79 13.22 -9.37
N ALA A 291 38.37 11.98 -9.64
CA ALA A 291 37.97 11.06 -8.58
C ALA A 291 39.24 10.63 -7.81
N ARG A 292 39.50 11.23 -6.66
CA ARG A 292 40.64 10.84 -5.81
C ARG A 292 40.37 9.47 -5.22
N LYS A 293 41.09 8.46 -5.70
CA LYS A 293 40.94 7.06 -5.29
C LYS A 293 41.82 6.68 -4.08
N TYR A 294 42.82 7.50 -3.75
CA TYR A 294 43.90 7.15 -2.81
C TYR A 294 44.19 8.18 -1.71
N THR A 295 43.40 9.25 -1.57
CA THR A 295 43.58 10.26 -0.51
C THR A 295 42.23 10.79 -0.05
N GLU A 296 41.98 10.77 1.27
CA GLU A 296 40.80 11.35 1.92
C GLU A 296 41.04 12.82 2.32
N VAL A 297 39.94 13.59 2.52
CA VAL A 297 39.93 14.95 3.07
C VAL A 297 39.27 14.92 4.44
#